data_AF-A0A348TVQ8-F1
#
_entry.id   AF-A0A348TVQ8-F1
#
_cell.length_a   1.000
_cell.length_b   1.000
_cell.length_c   1.000
_cell.angle_alpha   90.00
_cell.angle_beta   90.00
_cell.angle_gamma   90.00
#
_symmetry.space_group_name_H-M   'P 1'
#
loop_
_entity.id
_entity.type
_entity.pdbx_description
1 polymer ?
#
loop_
_entity_poly.entity_id
_entity_poly.type
_entity_poly.pdbx_seq_one_letter_code
_entity_poly.pdbx_strand_id
1 'polypeptide(L)' 'KLNIADLPTLKKLSEMGIVAPPKFLPPWITDKRFLLSYLSYSSFLTTFDSSLSSPFYERIFDKYE' A
#
# COMPACT_ATOMS: atom_id res chain seq x y z
N LYS A 1 -11.62 -6.86 -4.30
CA LYS A 1 -10.56 -5.99 -3.72
C LYS A 1 -10.98 -5.71 -2.28
N LEU A 2 -10.10 -5.92 -1.31
CA LEU A 2 -10.42 -5.82 0.12
C LEU A 2 -10.13 -4.37 0.56
N ASN A 3 -11.10 -3.69 1.13
CA ASN A 3 -10.97 -2.30 1.57
C ASN A 3 -10.61 -2.23 3.05
N ILE A 4 -9.94 -1.14 3.46
CA ILE A 4 -9.61 -0.90 4.87
C ILE A 4 -10.88 -0.85 5.73
N ALA A 5 -12.00 -0.36 5.17
CA ALA A 5 -13.30 -0.34 5.83
C ALA A 5 -13.85 -1.73 6.16
N ASP A 6 -13.37 -2.78 5.51
CA ASP A 6 -13.82 -4.17 5.73
C ASP A 6 -13.09 -4.84 6.92
N LEU A 7 -12.04 -4.22 7.46
CA LEU A 7 -11.25 -4.76 8.57
C LEU A 7 -12.08 -5.10 9.84
N PRO A 8 -13.06 -4.27 10.28
CA PRO A 8 -13.90 -4.62 11.43
C PRO A 8 -14.76 -5.86 11.18
N THR A 9 -15.25 -6.03 9.95
CA THR A 9 -16.04 -7.20 9.55
C THR A 9 -15.18 -8.45 9.55
N LEU A 10 -13.96 -8.37 9.01
CA LEU A 10 -12.99 -9.48 9.04
C LEU A 10 -12.60 -9.87 10.46
N LYS A 11 -12.46 -8.90 11.36
CA LYS A 11 -12.21 -9.19 12.78
C LYS A 11 -13.35 -10.02 13.38
N LYS A 12 -14.61 -9.63 13.17
CA LYS A 12 -15.78 -10.39 13.64
C LYS A 12 -15.81 -11.81 13.06
N LEU A 13 -15.55 -11.96 11.77
CA LEU A 13 -15.52 -13.27 11.12
C LEU A 13 -14.36 -14.16 11.63
N SER A 14 -13.23 -13.55 11.99
CA SER A 14 -12.11 -14.24 12.64
C SER A 14 -12.47 -14.68 14.06
N GLU A 15 -13.17 -13.85 14.84
CA GLU A 15 -13.65 -14.20 16.19
C GLU A 15 -14.68 -15.34 16.14
N MET A 16 -15.48 -15.41 15.09
CA MET A 16 -16.43 -16.51 14.84
C MET A 16 -15.75 -17.80 14.31
N GLY A 17 -14.43 -17.79 14.09
CA GLY A 17 -13.69 -18.94 13.55
C GLY A 17 -13.95 -19.25 12.08
N ILE A 18 -14.59 -18.33 11.35
CA ILE A 18 -14.92 -18.48 9.92
C ILE A 18 -13.68 -18.19 9.06
N VAL A 19 -12.82 -17.27 9.51
CA VAL A 19 -11.60 -16.87 8.80
C VAL A 19 -10.39 -17.57 9.43
N ALA A 20 -9.65 -18.31 8.59
CA ALA A 20 -8.38 -18.90 8.99
C ALA A 20 -7.22 -17.89 8.84
N PRO A 21 -6.27 -17.87 9.78
CA PRO A 21 -5.05 -17.07 9.62
C PRO A 21 -4.24 -17.56 8.42
N PRO A 22 -3.44 -16.69 7.79
CA PRO A 22 -2.58 -17.09 6.70
C PRO A 22 -1.55 -18.13 7.17
N LYS A 23 -1.36 -19.20 6.39
CA LYS A 23 -0.39 -20.27 6.70
C LYS A 23 1.05 -19.78 6.73
N PHE A 24 1.34 -18.70 6.02
CA PHE A 24 2.67 -18.09 5.94
C PHE A 24 2.55 -16.59 6.15
N LEU A 25 3.30 -16.09 7.14
CA LEU A 25 3.47 -14.67 7.39
C LEU A 25 4.96 -14.33 7.26
N PRO A 26 5.37 -13.57 6.23
CA PRO A 26 6.75 -13.16 6.09
C PRO A 26 7.20 -12.30 7.29
N PRO A 27 8.46 -12.45 7.78
CA PRO A 27 8.93 -11.74 8.97
C PRO A 27 8.84 -10.21 8.87
N TRP A 28 8.99 -9.68 7.66
CA TRP A 28 8.92 -8.24 7.37
C TRP A 28 7.50 -7.66 7.46
N ILE A 29 6.45 -8.48 7.28
CA ILE A 29 5.05 -8.03 7.46
C ILE A 29 4.67 -7.99 8.94
N THR A 30 5.34 -8.76 9.79
CA THR A 30 5.05 -8.82 11.23
C THR A 30 5.28 -7.49 11.93
N ASP A 31 6.20 -6.65 11.42
CA ASP A 31 6.38 -5.30 11.91
C ASP A 31 5.26 -4.36 11.43
N LYS A 32 4.48 -3.86 12.38
CA LYS A 32 3.40 -2.89 12.13
C LYS A 32 3.91 -1.60 11.48
N ARG A 33 5.15 -1.19 11.76
CA ARG A 33 5.78 0.01 11.16
C ARG A 33 5.99 -0.19 9.67
N PHE A 34 6.50 -1.36 9.29
CA PHE A 34 6.67 -1.73 7.89
C PHE A 34 5.33 -1.72 7.16
N LEU A 35 4.30 -2.34 7.74
CA LEU A 35 2.96 -2.39 7.13
C LEU A 35 2.38 -0.98 6.91
N LEU A 36 2.52 -0.08 7.88
CA LEU A 36 2.05 1.30 7.77
C LEU A 36 2.79 2.04 6.65
N SER A 37 4.12 2.01 6.66
CA SER A 37 4.94 2.64 5.63
C SER A 37 4.60 2.12 4.23
N TYR A 38 4.43 0.80 4.09
CA TYR A 38 4.07 0.17 2.82
C TYR A 38 2.68 0.60 2.34
N LEU A 39 1.67 0.60 3.23
CA LEU A 39 0.30 1.00 2.89
C LEU A 39 0.24 2.47 2.48
N SER A 40 0.91 3.35 3.23
CA SER A 40 1.02 4.77 2.90
C SER A 40 1.71 5.00 1.55
N TYR A 41 2.83 4.30 1.31
CA TYR A 41 3.57 4.43 0.05
C TYR A 41 2.76 3.91 -1.15
N SER A 42 2.12 2.75 -1.01
CA SER A 42 1.27 2.19 -2.07
C SER A 42 0.07 3.08 -2.37
N SER A 43 -0.58 3.63 -1.34
CA SER A 43 -1.68 4.58 -1.51
C SER A 43 -1.22 5.87 -2.18
N PHE A 44 -0.04 6.39 -1.80
CA PHE A 44 0.58 7.54 -2.43
C PHE A 44 0.83 7.27 -3.92
N LEU A 45 1.52 6.19 -4.28
CA LEU A 45 1.80 5.86 -5.68
C LEU A 45 0.54 5.65 -6.51
N THR A 46 -0.52 5.08 -5.92
CA THR A 46 -1.79 4.88 -6.64
C THR A 46 -2.53 6.19 -6.89
N THR A 47 -2.32 7.20 -6.04
CA THR A 47 -2.96 8.52 -6.15
C THR A 47 -2.06 9.54 -6.84
N PHE A 48 -0.76 9.26 -6.91
CA PHE A 48 0.23 10.16 -7.49
C PHE A 48 0.03 10.27 -9.00
N ASP A 49 -0.25 11.49 -9.44
CA ASP A 49 -0.37 11.80 -10.86
C ASP A 49 1.03 11.95 -11.47
N SER A 50 1.44 10.96 -12.26
CA SER A 50 2.73 10.96 -12.96
C SER A 50 2.86 12.12 -13.96
N SER A 51 1.74 12.69 -14.45
CA SER A 51 1.75 13.81 -15.39
C SER A 51 2.36 15.08 -14.79
N LEU A 52 2.34 15.23 -13.46
CA LEU A 52 2.97 16.36 -12.77
C LEU A 52 4.51 16.28 -12.78
N SER A 53 5.06 15.07 -12.93
CA SER A 53 6.51 14.87 -12.95
C SER A 53 7.13 15.03 -14.34
N SER A 54 6.37 14.74 -15.41
CA SER A 54 6.87 14.82 -16.80
C SER A 54 7.48 16.18 -17.16
N PRO A 55 6.80 17.34 -16.96
CA PRO A 55 7.36 18.63 -17.37
C PRO A 55 8.55 19.09 -16.53
N PHE A 56 8.70 18.57 -15.30
CA PHE A 56 9.90 18.85 -14.49
C PHE A 56 11.11 18.09 -15.02
N TYR A 57 10.95 16.80 -15.32
CA TYR A 57 12.04 15.99 -15.87
C TYR A 57 12.38 16.38 -17.30
N GLU A 58 11.40 16.69 -18.15
CA GLU A 58 11.62 17.21 -19.51
C GLU A 58 12.53 18.45 -19.47
N ARG A 59 12.26 19.45 -18.61
CA ARG A 59 13.13 20.63 -18.46
C ARG A 59 14.56 20.33 -17.99
N ILE A 60 14.75 19.28 -17.19
CA ILE A 60 16.09 18.89 -16.75
C ILE A 60 16.85 18.26 -17.90
N PHE A 61 16.22 17.37 -18.66
CA PHE A 61 16.87 16.68 -19.77
C PHE A 61 17.12 17.60 -20.97
N ASP A 62 16.22 18.54 -21.25
CA ASP A 62 16.35 19.57 -22.30
C ASP A 62 17.50 20.57 -22.04
N LYS A 63 18.00 20.63 -20.80
CA LYS A 63 19.15 21.48 -20.42
C LYS A 63 20.50 20.83 -20.73
N TYR A 64 20.52 19.55 -21.11
CA TYR A 64 21.74 18.79 -21.40
C TYR A 64 21.83 18.30 -22.85
N GLU A 65 20.90 18.68 -23.72
CA GLU A 65 21.06 18.69 -25.19
C GLU A 65 21.61 20.05 -25.67
#